data_AF-A0A2W5NQ07-F1
#
_entry.id   AF-A0A2W5NQ07-F1
#
_cell.length_a   1.000
_cell.length_b   1.000
_cell.length_c   1.000
_cell.angle_alpha   90.00
_cell.angle_beta   90.00
_cell.angle_gamma   90.00
#
_symmetry.space_group_name_H-M   'P 1'
#
loop_
_entity.id
_entity.type
_entity.pdbx_description
1 polymer ?
#
loop_
_entity_poly.entity_id
_entity_poly.type
_entity_poly.pdbx_seq_one_letter_code
_entity_poly.pdbx_strand_id
1 'polypeptide(L)'
;MAWSRQSRHARGYGKAWDKLRVRILARDKHLCQRCLPKGMVTAANQVDHIVPKAKGGTDEEDNLQVLCKPCHDAKTIEDAGGTARIEIGIDGWPVQE
;
A
#
# COMPACT_ATOMS: atom_id res chain seq x y z
N MET A 1 24.10 -3.40 17.69
CA MET A 1 23.57 -2.72 16.50
C MET A 1 22.36 -1.89 16.92
N ALA A 2 22.50 -0.57 16.99
CA ALA A 2 21.43 0.34 17.38
C ALA A 2 20.55 0.65 16.15
N TRP A 3 19.32 0.13 16.14
CA TRP A 3 18.32 0.50 15.14
C TRP A 3 17.92 1.95 15.42
N SER A 4 18.46 2.91 14.66
CA SER A 4 18.06 4.31 14.79
C SER A 4 16.58 4.43 14.39
N ARG A 5 15.71 4.66 15.38
CA ARG A 5 14.29 4.96 15.16
C ARG A 5 14.18 6.37 14.61
N GLN A 6 14.36 6.53 13.31
CA GLN A 6 14.06 7.80 12.64
C GLN A 6 12.59 8.18 12.89
N SER A 7 12.36 9.43 13.32
CA SER A 7 11.01 9.95 13.55
C SER A 7 10.19 9.90 12.25
N ARG A 8 8.85 9.86 12.35
CA ARG A 8 7.97 9.94 11.17
C ARG A 8 8.32 11.11 10.24
N HIS A 9 8.69 12.24 10.84
CA HIS A 9 9.10 13.45 10.14
C HIS A 9 10.43 13.27 9.39
N ALA A 10 11.43 12.62 10.01
CA ALA A 10 12.72 12.33 9.37
C ALA A 10 12.57 11.38 8.16
N ARG A 11 11.52 10.56 8.13
CA ARG A 11 11.19 9.65 7.02
C ARG A 11 10.36 10.31 5.89
N GLY A 12 10.10 11.62 5.96
CA GLY A 12 9.33 12.36 4.96
C GLY A 12 7.82 12.43 5.21
N TYR A 13 7.32 11.86 6.31
CA TYR A 13 5.90 11.86 6.67
C TYR A 13 5.55 13.01 7.63
N GLY A 14 5.75 14.24 7.16
CA GLY A 14 5.37 15.47 7.87
C GLY A 14 3.94 15.95 7.54
N LYS A 15 3.58 17.16 8.00
CA LYS A 15 2.25 17.75 7.75
C LYS A 15 1.84 17.80 6.27
N ALA A 16 2.82 17.93 5.36
CA ALA A 16 2.56 17.91 3.92
C ALA A 16 1.97 16.57 3.47
N TRP A 17 2.50 15.45 3.98
CA TRP A 17 1.99 14.12 3.71
C TRP A 17 0.57 13.93 4.25
N ASP A 18 0.28 14.41 5.47
CA ASP A 18 -1.06 14.25 6.05
C ASP A 18 -2.13 14.98 5.21
N LYS A 19 -1.81 16.18 4.69
CA LYS A 19 -2.68 16.92 3.76
C LYS A 19 -2.87 16.19 2.44
N LEU A 20 -1.76 15.72 1.86
CA LEU A 20 -1.75 14.97 0.61
C LEU A 20 -2.58 13.70 0.74
N ARG A 21 -2.38 12.92 1.80
CA ARG A 21 -3.12 11.70 2.10
C ARG A 21 -4.63 11.93 2.12
N VAL A 22 -5.10 12.98 2.79
CA VAL A 22 -6.54 13.30 2.82
C VAL A 22 -7.07 13.64 1.43
N ARG A 23 -6.30 14.38 0.62
CA ARG A 23 -6.68 14.71 -0.76
C ARG A 23 -6.79 13.46 -1.64
N ILE A 24 -5.81 12.57 -1.59
CA ILE A 24 -5.80 11.33 -2.36
C ILE A 24 -6.96 10.40 -1.94
N LEU A 25 -7.23 10.29 -0.64
CA LEU A 25 -8.39 9.54 -0.15
C LEU A 25 -9.72 10.09 -0.66
N ALA A 26 -9.86 11.42 -0.70
CA ALA A 26 -11.06 12.07 -1.24
C ALA A 26 -11.17 11.87 -2.76
N ARG A 27 -10.06 12.04 -3.51
CA ARG A 27 -9.99 11.82 -4.97
C ARG A 27 -10.45 10.41 -5.34
N ASP A 28 -9.94 9.41 -4.63
CA ASP A 28 -10.22 8.00 -4.88
C ASP A 28 -11.52 7.53 -4.21
N LYS A 29 -12.28 8.45 -3.59
CA LYS A 29 -13.55 8.18 -2.90
C LYS A 29 -13.45 7.09 -1.83
N HIS A 30 -12.29 6.93 -1.21
CA HIS A 30 -11.99 5.84 -0.27
C HIS A 30 -12.21 4.44 -0.86
N LEU A 31 -12.02 4.29 -2.18
CA LEU A 31 -12.14 3.02 -2.89
C LEU A 31 -10.78 2.50 -3.35
N CYS A 32 -10.62 1.18 -3.29
CA CYS A 32 -9.40 0.51 -3.73
C CYS A 32 -9.21 0.62 -5.25
N GLN A 33 -8.14 1.31 -5.68
CA GLN A 33 -7.82 1.53 -7.09
C GLN A 33 -7.35 0.26 -7.81
N ARG A 34 -6.91 -0.79 -7.08
CA ARG A 34 -6.60 -2.11 -7.66
C ARG A 34 -7.83 -3.03 -7.79
N CYS A 35 -8.86 -2.83 -6.98
CA CYS A 35 -10.10 -3.61 -7.05
C CYS A 35 -11.06 -3.06 -8.11
N LEU A 36 -11.10 -1.73 -8.27
CA LEU A 36 -12.07 -1.06 -9.13
C LEU A 36 -12.03 -1.54 -10.60
N PRO A 37 -10.84 -1.71 -11.25
CA PRO A 37 -10.76 -2.25 -12.62
C PRO A 37 -11.23 -3.71 -12.74
N LYS A 38 -11.31 -4.44 -11.63
CA LYS A 38 -11.81 -5.81 -11.56
C LYS A 38 -13.32 -5.88 -11.32
N GLY A 39 -14.02 -4.74 -11.33
CA GLY A 39 -15.44 -4.64 -11.02
C GLY A 39 -15.77 -4.79 -9.53
N MET A 40 -14.76 -4.76 -8.65
CA MET A 40 -14.94 -4.90 -7.21
C MET A 40 -14.88 -3.54 -6.51
N VAL A 41 -15.91 -3.21 -5.75
CA VAL A 41 -15.95 -2.00 -4.91
C VAL A 41 -15.53 -2.38 -3.50
N THR A 42 -14.31 -1.99 -3.12
CA THR A 42 -13.74 -2.29 -1.80
C THR A 42 -13.34 -1.01 -1.09
N ALA A 43 -13.80 -0.81 0.14
CA ALA A 43 -13.39 0.30 0.98
C ALA A 43 -11.87 0.22 1.27
N ALA A 44 -11.22 1.37 1.23
CA ALA A 44 -9.77 1.47 1.32
C ALA A 44 -9.33 2.76 2.01
N ASN A 45 -8.25 2.66 2.79
CA ASN A 45 -7.72 3.75 3.58
C ASN A 45 -6.17 3.85 3.57
N GLN A 46 -5.50 2.94 2.85
CA GLN A 46 -4.05 2.96 2.71
C GLN A 46 -3.71 3.75 1.45
N VAL A 47 -2.92 4.82 1.60
CA VAL A 47 -2.37 5.56 0.46
C VAL A 47 -0.95 5.05 0.26
N ASP A 48 -0.69 4.53 -0.93
CA ASP A 48 0.58 3.90 -1.27
C ASP A 48 1.12 4.42 -2.61
N HIS A 49 2.45 4.40 -2.75
CA HIS A 49 3.12 4.86 -3.97
C HIS A 49 3.02 3.80 -5.07
N ILE A 50 2.55 4.15 -6.27
CA ILE A 50 2.50 3.24 -7.43
C ILE A 50 3.91 2.74 -7.75
N VAL A 51 4.85 3.66 -7.95
CA VAL A 51 6.29 3.40 -7.99
C VAL A 51 6.85 3.65 -6.58
N PRO A 52 7.45 2.66 -5.90
CA PRO A 52 8.00 2.85 -4.56
C PRO A 52 9.13 3.89 -4.53
N LYS A 53 9.26 4.62 -3.42
CA LYS A 53 10.38 5.56 -3.21
C LYS A 53 11.75 4.92 -3.38
N ALA A 54 11.91 3.66 -2.95
CA ALA A 54 13.15 2.90 -3.12
C ALA A 54 13.54 2.66 -4.59
N LYS A 55 12.55 2.73 -5.51
CA LYS A 55 12.72 2.60 -6.96
C LYS A 55 12.61 3.96 -7.68
N GLY A 56 12.74 5.08 -6.96
CA GLY A 56 12.71 6.43 -7.54
C GLY A 56 11.32 7.09 -7.62
N GLY A 57 10.30 6.52 -6.97
CA GLY A 57 8.96 7.13 -6.94
C GLY A 57 8.88 8.46 -6.18
N THR A 58 8.02 9.35 -6.67
CA THR A 58 7.76 10.69 -6.11
C THR A 58 6.54 10.70 -5.18
N ASP A 59 6.40 11.75 -4.37
CA ASP A 59 5.18 12.03 -3.59
C ASP A 59 4.12 12.81 -4.41
N GLU A 60 4.18 12.73 -5.75
CA GLU A 60 3.21 13.40 -6.62
C GLU A 60 1.88 12.65 -6.62
N GLU A 61 0.78 13.37 -6.80
CA GLU A 61 -0.57 12.82 -6.71
C GLU A 61 -0.79 11.66 -7.69
N ASP A 62 -0.21 11.75 -8.89
CA ASP A 62 -0.33 10.73 -9.94
C ASP A 62 0.45 9.45 -9.62
N ASN A 63 1.45 9.52 -8.72
CA ASN A 63 2.17 8.35 -8.22
C ASN A 63 1.54 7.78 -6.94
N LEU A 64 0.38 8.26 -6.49
CA LEU A 64 -0.30 7.77 -5.29
C LEU A 64 -1.62 7.08 -5.64
N GLN A 65 -1.90 5.99 -4.95
CA GLN A 65 -3.15 5.23 -5.08
C GLN A 65 -3.70 4.80 -3.72
N VAL A 66 -5.03 4.73 -3.62
CA VAL A 66 -5.72 4.18 -2.45
C VAL A 66 -5.91 2.67 -2.59
N LEU A 67 -5.47 1.89 -1.60
CA LEU A 67 -5.53 0.43 -1.59
C LEU A 67 -6.25 -0.11 -0.35
N CYS A 68 -7.01 -1.20 -0.53
CA CYS A 68 -7.47 -2.03 0.58
C CYS A 68 -6.29 -2.82 1.16
N LYS A 69 -6.43 -3.34 2.38
CA LYS A 69 -5.34 -4.05 3.06
C LYS A 69 -4.79 -5.24 2.25
N PRO A 70 -5.61 -6.14 1.67
CA PRO A 70 -5.09 -7.24 0.85
C PRO A 70 -4.28 -6.78 -0.36
N CYS A 71 -4.77 -5.75 -1.07
CA CYS A 71 -4.06 -5.20 -2.23
C CYS A 71 -2.75 -4.50 -1.85
N HIS A 72 -2.72 -3.84 -0.69
CA HIS A 72 -1.54 -3.19 -0.16
C HIS A 72 -0.47 -4.22 0.27
N ASP A 73 -0.88 -5.28 0.96
CA ASP A 73 0.02 -6.35 1.38
C ASP A 73 0.60 -7.09 0.17
N ALA A 74 -0.24 -7.42 -0.83
CA ALA A 74 0.21 -7.98 -2.09
C ALA A 74 1.24 -7.07 -2.79
N LYS A 75 0.96 -5.77 -2.88
CA LYS A 75 1.89 -4.80 -3.47
C LYS A 75 3.23 -4.73 -2.74
N THR A 76 3.20 -4.74 -1.41
CA THR A 76 4.42 -4.70 -0.58
C THR A 76 5.34 -5.88 -0.90
N ILE A 77 4.76 -7.06 -1.13
CA ILE A 77 5.50 -8.27 -1.50
C ILE A 77 6.05 -8.16 -2.93
N GLU A 78 5.24 -7.70 -3.88
CA GLU A 78 5.67 -7.44 -5.27
C GLU A 78 6.84 -6.45 -5.32
N ASP A 79 6.78 -5.37 -4.54
CA ASP A 79 7.81 -4.33 -4.52
C ASP A 79 9.14 -4.85 -3.98
N ALA A 80 9.10 -5.73 -2.99
CA ALA A 80 10.26 -6.42 -2.44
C ALA A 80 10.78 -7.53 -3.36
N GLY A 81 10.10 -7.84 -4.47
CA GLY A 81 10.45 -8.94 -5.37
C GLY A 81 10.12 -10.33 -4.81
N GLY A 82 9.26 -10.40 -3.79
CA GLY A 82 8.84 -11.65 -3.18
C GLY A 82 7.59 -12.25 -3.84
N THR A 83 7.25 -13.48 -3.44
CA THR A 83 5.97 -14.12 -3.76
C THR A 83 5.12 -14.20 -2.49
N ALA A 84 3.80 -14.05 -2.62
CA ALA A 84 2.89 -14.19 -1.49
C ALA A 84 3.11 -15.55 -0.80
N ARG A 85 3.29 -15.53 0.53
CA ARG A 85 3.35 -16.78 1.30
C ARG A 85 1.94 -17.31 1.43
N ILE A 86 1.71 -18.48 0.84
CA ILE A 86 0.48 -19.23 1.01
C ILE A 86 0.64 -20.07 2.27
N GLU A 87 -0.31 -19.99 3.19
CA GLU A 87 -0.36 -20.90 4.34
C GLU A 87 -0.90 -22.25 3.87
N ILE A 88 -0.17 -23.31 4.19
CA ILE A 88 -0.53 -24.68 3.85
C ILE A 88 -1.16 -25.32 5.08
N GLY A 89 -2.40 -25.77 4.95
CA GLY A 89 -3.13 -26.46 6.00
C GLY A 89 -2.51 -27.79 6.38
N ILE A 90 -2.98 -28.37 7.50
CA ILE A 90 -2.54 -29.70 7.97
C ILE A 90 -2.85 -30.82 6.96
N ASP A 91 -3.78 -30.57 6.04
CA ASP A 91 -4.20 -31.42 4.93
C ASP A 91 -3.32 -31.27 3.68
N GLY A 92 -2.33 -30.37 3.70
CA GLY A 92 -1.43 -30.13 2.58
C GLY A 92 -1.98 -29.21 1.50
N TRP A 93 -3.17 -28.63 1.69
CA TRP A 93 -3.78 -27.70 0.73
C TRP A 93 -3.61 -26.24 1.16
N PRO A 94 -3.56 -25.28 0.21
CA PRO A 94 -3.65 -23.86 0.51
C PRO A 94 -4.89 -23.54 1.35
N VAL A 95 -4.71 -22.86 2.49
CA VAL A 95 -5.85 -22.31 3.21
C VAL A 95 -6.48 -21.21 2.36
N GLN A 96 -7.78 -21.34 2.08
CA GLN A 96 -8.56 -20.36 1.32
C GLN A 96 -9.20 -19.41 2.34
N GLU A 97 -8.91 -18.11 2.23
CA GLU A 97 -9.55 -17.05 3.05
C GLU A 97 -11.03 -16.86 2.68
#